data_AF-A0A978U4N6-F1
#
_entry.id   AF-A0A978U4N6-F1
#
_cell.length_a   1.000
_cell.length_b   1.000
_cell.length_c   1.000
_cell.angle_alpha   90.00
_cell.angle_beta   90.00
_cell.angle_gamma   90.00
#
_symmetry.space_group_name_H-M   'P 1'
#
loop_
_entity.id
_entity.type
_entity.pdbx_description
1 polymer ?
#
loop_
_entity_poly.entity_id
_entity_poly.type
_entity_poly.pdbx_seq_one_letter_code
_entity_poly.pdbx_strand_id
1 'polypeptide(L)' 'MEKPEAFDVIVVGAGAAGIGVGAVLKDLGLENFAILEQHKIGVSFRRWPQEMYFITPSLPSHGFGHLDLNA' A
#
# COMPACT_ATOMS: atom_id res chain seq x y z
N MET A 1 -28.56 12.20 15.72
CA MET A 1 -27.74 11.66 14.61
C MET A 1 -26.69 10.78 15.26
N GLU A 2 -26.69 9.47 14.97
CA GLU A 2 -25.55 8.64 15.35
C GLU A 2 -24.28 9.21 14.72
N LYS A 3 -23.22 9.30 15.52
CA LYS A 3 -21.89 9.62 14.97
C LYS A 3 -21.54 8.48 14.01
N PRO A 4 -21.09 8.78 12.78
CA PRO A 4 -20.54 7.74 11.93
C PRO A 4 -19.42 7.03 12.71
N GLU A 5 -19.34 5.70 12.57
CA GLU A 5 -18.22 4.94 13.09
C GLU A 5 -16.93 5.61 12.61
N ALA A 6 -16.12 6.07 13.56
CA ALA A 6 -14.90 6.80 13.27
C ALA A 6 -13.78 5.78 13.11
N PHE A 7 -13.12 5.79 11.96
CA PHE A 7 -11.84 5.11 11.80
C PHE A 7 -10.78 5.82 12.63
N ASP A 8 -9.89 5.06 13.27
CA ASP A 8 -8.75 5.62 14.00
C ASP A 8 -7.71 6.19 13.02
N VAL A 9 -7.60 5.59 11.82
CA VAL A 9 -6.72 6.04 10.75
C VAL A 9 -7.43 5.94 9.40
N ILE A 10 -7.28 6.98 8.58
CA ILE A 10 -7.65 6.96 7.17
C ILE A 10 -6.40 7.21 6.33
N VAL A 11 -6.04 6.23 5.50
CA VAL A 11 -4.96 6.35 4.51
C VAL A 11 -5.58 6.80 3.18
N VAL A 12 -5.17 7.95 2.67
CA VAL A 12 -5.66 8.48 1.39
C VAL A 12 -4.69 8.14 0.27
N GLY A 13 -5.10 7.25 -0.62
CA GLY A 13 -4.37 6.73 -1.77
C GLY A 13 -3.97 5.25 -1.60
N ALA A 14 -4.39 4.38 -2.51
CA ALA A 14 -4.02 2.96 -2.56
C ALA A 14 -2.91 2.68 -3.58
N GLY A 15 -1.86 3.51 -3.54
CA GLY A 15 -0.58 3.23 -4.21
C GLY A 15 0.35 2.37 -3.34
N ALA A 16 1.59 2.15 -3.78
CA ALA A 16 2.57 1.34 -3.04
C ALA A 16 2.75 1.83 -1.58
N ALA A 17 2.87 3.15 -1.38
CA ALA A 17 3.00 3.73 -0.05
C ALA A 17 1.77 3.49 0.85
N GLY A 18 0.56 3.72 0.33
CA GLY A 18 -0.67 3.56 1.13
C GLY A 18 -0.96 2.11 1.49
N ILE A 19 -0.70 1.19 0.55
CA ILE A 19 -0.80 -0.26 0.83
C ILE A 19 0.26 -0.68 1.86
N GLY A 20 1.50 -0.20 1.73
CA GLY A 20 2.56 -0.48 2.71
C GLY A 20 2.22 0.03 4.12
N VAL A 21 1.67 1.23 4.23
CA VAL A 21 1.17 1.76 5.52
C VAL A 21 0.05 0.88 6.05
N GLY A 22 -0.92 0.48 5.23
CA GLY A 22 -2.00 -0.42 5.65
C GLY A 22 -1.50 -1.77 6.16
N ALA A 23 -0.47 -2.34 5.52
CA ALA A 23 0.16 -3.58 5.98
C ALA A 23 0.79 -3.40 7.37
N VAL A 24 1.57 -2.32 7.57
CA VAL A 24 2.21 -2.02 8.86
C VAL A 24 1.17 -1.73 9.96
N LEU A 25 0.08 -1.01 9.65
CA LEU A 25 -1.00 -0.78 10.62
C LEU A 25 -1.59 -2.10 11.12
N LYS A 26 -1.83 -3.03 10.20
CA LYS A 26 -2.30 -4.37 10.54
C LYS A 26 -1.28 -5.15 11.38
N ASP A 27 0.01 -5.11 11.02
CA ASP A 27 1.07 -5.79 11.77
C ASP A 27 1.25 -5.23 13.20
N LEU A 28 0.93 -3.94 13.40
CA LEU A 28 0.92 -3.27 14.70
C LEU A 28 -0.37 -3.51 15.51
N GLY A 29 -1.34 -4.26 14.98
CA GLY A 29 -2.61 -4.56 15.65
C GLY A 29 -3.68 -3.46 15.57
N LEU A 30 -3.51 -2.48 14.68
CA LEU A 30 -4.55 -1.49 14.39
C LEU A 30 -5.49 -2.07 13.33
N GLU A 31 -6.71 -2.42 13.72
CA GLU A 31 -7.70 -3.02 12.81
C GLU A 31 -8.74 -2.01 12.31
N ASN A 32 -9.00 -0.94 13.07
CA ASN A 32 -10.00 0.07 12.74
C ASN A 32 -9.41 1.20 11.88
N PHE A 33 -9.01 0.84 10.66
CA PHE A 33 -8.52 1.79 9.66
C PHE A 33 -9.12 1.51 8.28
N ALA A 34 -9.09 2.52 7.41
CA ALA A 34 -9.51 2.39 6.03
C ALA A 34 -8.45 2.97 5.07
N ILE A 35 -8.36 2.39 3.87
CA ILE A 35 -7.59 2.94 2.74
C ILE A 35 -8.59 3.38 1.67
N LEU A 36 -8.57 4.67 1.32
CA LEU A 36 -9.46 5.24 0.33
C LEU A 36 -8.70 5.58 -0.95
N GLU A 37 -9.19 5.13 -2.09
CA GLU A 37 -8.59 5.36 -3.40
C GLU A 37 -9.62 5.93 -4.37
N GLN A 38 -9.25 6.98 -5.09
CA GLN A 38 -10.12 7.64 -6.06
C GLN A 38 -10.44 6.73 -7.27
N HIS A 39 -9.47 5.91 -7.69
CA HIS A 39 -9.57 5.09 -8.88
C HIS A 39 -9.51 3.58 -8.59
N LYS A 40 -8.35 2.96 -8.81
CA LYS A 40 -8.08 1.54 -8.57
C LYS A 40 -6.74 1.44 -7.84
N ILE A 41 -6.58 0.39 -7.04
CA ILE A 41 -5.31 0.08 -6.39
C ILE A 41 -4.17 0.08 -7.43
N GLY A 42 -3.12 0.86 -7.15
CA GLY A 42 -1.97 1.01 -8.03
C GLY A 42 -2.25 1.75 -9.34
N VAL A 43 -3.21 2.68 -9.39
CA VAL A 43 -3.58 3.41 -10.62
C VAL A 43 -2.38 4.07 -11.32
N SER A 44 -1.40 4.58 -10.56
CA SER A 44 -0.18 5.17 -11.13
C SER A 44 0.64 4.16 -11.94
N PHE A 45 0.80 2.92 -11.44
CA PHE A 45 1.46 1.84 -12.17
C PHE A 45 0.65 1.41 -13.40
N ARG A 46 -0.69 1.32 -13.26
CA ARG A 46 -1.59 0.96 -14.39
C ARG A 46 -1.58 1.99 -15.52
N ARG A 47 -1.19 3.23 -15.24
CA ARG A 47 -1.07 4.32 -16.21
C ARG A 47 0.34 4.48 -16.77
N TRP A 48 1.28 3.63 -16.36
CA TRP A 48 2.60 3.64 -16.97
C TRP A 48 2.51 3.32 -18.48
N PRO A 49 3.41 3.91 -19.29
CA PRO A 49 3.65 3.42 -20.65
C PRO A 49 3.92 1.91 -20.64
N GLN A 50 3.59 1.23 -21.73
CA GLN A 50 3.75 -0.23 -21.82
C GLN A 50 5.22 -0.66 -21.69
N GLU A 51 6.14 0.23 -22.06
CA GLU A 51 7.60 0.02 -22.03
C GLU A 51 8.23 0.33 -20.66
N MET A 52 7.46 0.83 -19.70
CA MET A 52 7.99 1.21 -18.39
C MET A 52 8.22 -0.02 -17.52
N TYR A 53 9.42 -0.12 -16.93
CA TYR A 53 9.81 -1.16 -15.99
C TYR A 53 10.54 -0.54 -14.78
N PHE A 54 10.57 -1.28 -13.67
CA PHE A 54 11.38 -0.89 -12.52
C PHE A 54 12.87 -0.91 -12.85
N ILE A 55 13.60 0.12 -12.40
CA ILE A 55 15.07 0.17 -12.48
C ILE A 55 15.75 -0.57 -11.32
N THR A 56 15.01 -0.78 -10.23
CA THR A 56 15.41 -1.62 -9.11
C THR A 56 14.98 -3.06 -9.40
N PRO A 57 15.86 -4.06 -9.28
CA PRO A 57 15.48 -5.46 -9.49
C PRO A 57 14.70 -6.00 -8.28
N SER A 58 13.72 -6.87 -8.54
CA SER A 58 13.16 -7.77 -7.53
C SER A 58 14.13 -8.90 -7.22
N LEU A 59 14.32 -9.22 -5.95
CA LEU A 59 15.17 -10.31 -5.48
C LEU A 59 14.55 -10.92 -4.21
N PRO A 60 14.24 -12.24 -4.17
CA PRO A 60 13.63 -12.87 -3.01
C PRO A 60 14.65 -13.15 -1.89
N SER A 61 15.31 -12.10 -1.38
CA SER A 61 16.33 -12.16 -0.32
C SER A 61 15.77 -11.90 1.09
N HIS A 62 14.45 -11.89 1.25
CA HIS A 62 13.75 -11.67 2.53
C HIS A 62 14.24 -12.57 3.67
N GLY A 63 14.51 -13.86 3.36
CA GLY A 63 15.03 -14.82 4.32
C GLY A 63 16.43 -14.48 4.85
N PHE A 64 17.13 -13.55 4.21
CA PHE A 64 18.45 -13.05 4.57
C PHE A 64 18.41 -11.61 5.11
N GLY A 65 17.24 -11.10 5.50
CA GLY A 65 17.09 -9.77 6.09
C GLY A 65 17.05 -8.61 5.08
N HIS A 66 16.97 -8.91 3.78
CA HIS A 66 16.82 -7.91 2.72
C HIS A 66 15.42 -8.00 2.11
N LEU A 67 14.57 -7.01 2.39
CA LEU A 67 13.21 -6.91 1.84
C LEU A 67 13.26 -6.54 0.35
N ASP A 68 12.52 -7.25 -0.48
CA ASP A 68 12.26 -6.85 -1.87
C ASP A 68 11.25 -5.71 -1.86
N LEU A 69 11.67 -4.53 -2.34
CA LEU A 69 10.83 -3.33 -2.37
C LEU A 69 9.85 -3.31 -3.54
N ASN A 70 9.99 -4.20 -4.50
CA ASN A 70 9.15 -4.30 -5.69
C ASN A 70 8.20 -5.52 -5.65
N ALA A 71 8.23 -6.30 -4.56
CA ALA A 71 7.40 -7.50 -4.37
C ALA A 71 5.93 -7.19 -4.05
#